data_AF-A0A3A0B5X1-F1
#
_entry.id   AF-A0A3A0B5X1-F1
#
_cell.length_a   1.000
_cell.length_b   1.000
_cell.length_c   1.000
_cell.angle_alpha   90.00
_cell.angle_beta   90.00
_cell.angle_gamma   90.00
#
_symmetry.space_group_name_H-M   'P 1'
#
loop_
_entity.id
_entity.type
_entity.pdbx_description
1 polymer ?
#
loop_
_entity_poly.entity_id
_entity_poly.type
_entity_poly.pdbx_seq_one_letter_code
_entity_poly.pdbx_strand_id
1 'polypeptide(L)'
;MGNGEAFSPTDLFATSLGICGITTIAIKMKDMDINFDNTAVRVEKHMTTDLPRKVAKVIVEYTFAQRINELYRDTIRKIAESCPVALSISPEVEKVYIYNFPDQLPLRFDFEIISPLSASTFI
;
A
#
# COMPACT_ATOMS: atom_id res chain seq x y z
N MET A 1 27.91 2.65 1.44
CA MET A 1 26.81 2.00 0.69
C MET A 1 26.47 0.71 1.41
N GLY A 2 25.21 0.52 1.84
CA GLY A 2 24.75 -0.74 2.44
C GLY A 2 24.63 -0.79 3.98
N ASN A 3 24.49 0.32 4.68
CA ASN A 3 24.36 0.30 6.15
C ASN A 3 22.91 0.12 6.65
N GLY A 4 21.93 0.06 5.75
CA GLY A 4 20.50 0.03 6.12
C GLY A 4 19.96 1.34 6.71
N GLU A 5 20.76 2.41 6.71
CA GLU A 5 20.42 3.73 7.25
C GLU A 5 19.45 4.53 6.36
N ALA A 6 19.21 4.08 5.12
CA ALA A 6 18.33 4.72 4.15
C ALA A 6 17.66 3.68 3.23
N PHE A 7 16.56 4.08 2.62
CA PHE A 7 15.88 3.28 1.59
C PHE A 7 16.84 2.94 0.45
N SER A 8 16.92 1.66 0.09
CA SER A 8 17.68 1.25 -1.10
C SER A 8 16.95 1.70 -2.37
N PRO A 9 17.65 1.81 -3.52
CA PRO A 9 17.00 2.15 -4.79
C PRO A 9 15.83 1.24 -5.15
N THR A 10 15.89 -0.05 -4.79
CA THR A 10 14.79 -0.99 -5.05
C THR A 10 13.66 -0.89 -4.02
N ASP A 11 13.90 -0.32 -2.83
CA ASP A 11 12.82 0.06 -1.92
C ASP A 11 12.06 1.25 -2.51
N LEU A 12 12.77 2.29 -2.96
CA LEU A 12 12.14 3.45 -3.60
C LEU A 12 11.35 3.07 -4.85
N PHE A 13 11.87 2.13 -5.65
CA PHE A 13 11.15 1.54 -6.78
C PHE A 13 9.81 0.92 -6.35
N ALA A 14 9.82 0.05 -5.34
CA ALA A 14 8.60 -0.60 -4.85
C ALA A 14 7.64 0.43 -4.24
N THR A 15 8.14 1.34 -3.40
CA THR A 15 7.34 2.42 -2.78
C THR A 15 6.68 3.31 -3.83
N SER A 16 7.39 3.62 -4.93
CA SER A 16 6.83 4.43 -6.03
C SER A 16 5.57 3.82 -6.64
N LEU A 17 5.49 2.48 -6.74
CA LEU A 17 4.31 1.78 -7.24
C LEU A 17 3.10 2.00 -6.32
N GLY A 18 3.30 1.79 -5.01
CA GLY A 18 2.25 1.97 -4.01
C GLY A 18 1.73 3.41 -3.97
N ILE A 19 2.65 4.38 -3.88
CA ILE A 19 2.33 5.81 -3.80
C ILE A 19 1.69 6.31 -5.09
N CYS A 20 2.16 5.87 -6.27
CA CYS A 20 1.55 6.23 -7.53
C CYS A 20 0.09 5.78 -7.62
N GLY A 21 -0.22 4.56 -7.15
CA GLY A 21 -1.59 4.04 -7.13
C GLY A 21 -2.52 4.88 -6.28
N ILE A 22 -2.19 5.12 -4.99
CA ILE A 22 -3.06 5.93 -4.10
C ILE A 22 -3.21 7.38 -4.57
N THR A 23 -2.13 7.97 -5.11
CA THR A 23 -2.18 9.32 -5.67
C THR A 23 -3.13 9.38 -6.88
N THR A 24 -3.06 8.38 -7.77
CA THR A 24 -3.93 8.33 -8.95
C THR A 24 -5.40 8.07 -8.56
N ILE A 25 -5.64 7.24 -7.55
CA ILE A 25 -6.97 7.07 -6.95
C ILE A 25 -7.50 8.42 -6.47
N ALA A 26 -6.76 9.12 -5.60
CA ALA A 26 -7.20 10.40 -5.04
C ALA A 26 -7.49 11.45 -6.13
N ILE A 27 -6.67 11.51 -7.18
CA ILE A 27 -6.87 12.43 -8.31
C ILE A 27 -8.15 12.09 -9.07
N LYS A 28 -8.35 10.82 -9.45
CA LYS A 28 -9.49 10.40 -10.30
C LYS A 28 -10.81 10.32 -9.55
N MET A 29 -10.78 10.16 -8.23
CA MET A 29 -11.99 10.04 -7.40
C MET A 29 -12.36 11.35 -6.71
N LYS A 30 -11.66 12.46 -7.01
CA LYS A 30 -11.82 13.76 -6.35
C LYS A 30 -13.26 14.27 -6.34
N ASP A 31 -13.99 14.09 -7.44
CA ASP A 31 -15.35 14.60 -7.61
C ASP A 31 -16.44 13.70 -7.00
N MET A 32 -16.04 12.54 -6.42
CA MET A 32 -16.97 11.58 -5.83
C MET A 32 -17.16 11.74 -4.32
N ASP A 33 -16.63 12.81 -3.73
CA ASP A 33 -16.72 13.14 -2.30
C ASP A 33 -16.25 11.98 -1.38
N ILE A 34 -15.26 11.23 -1.84
CA ILE A 34 -14.64 10.13 -1.08
C ILE A 34 -13.41 10.66 -0.36
N ASN A 35 -13.37 10.50 0.95
CA ASN A 35 -12.23 10.88 1.75
C ASN A 35 -11.19 9.73 1.84
N PHE A 36 -9.96 10.00 1.40
CA PHE A 36 -8.82 9.08 1.44
C PHE A 36 -7.81 9.41 2.56
N ASP A 37 -8.09 10.39 3.41
CA ASP A 37 -7.24 10.76 4.55
C ASP A 37 -6.98 9.54 5.45
N ASN A 38 -5.76 9.47 5.99
CA ASN A 38 -5.26 8.37 6.81
C ASN A 38 -5.24 7.00 6.10
N THR A 39 -5.34 6.95 4.76
CA THR A 39 -5.04 5.72 4.02
C THR A 39 -3.57 5.36 4.21
N ALA A 40 -3.33 4.14 4.67
CA ALA A 40 -1.99 3.58 4.79
C ALA A 40 -1.65 2.74 3.56
N VAL A 41 -0.38 2.80 3.13
CA VAL A 41 0.14 1.96 2.06
C VAL A 41 1.35 1.19 2.59
N ARG A 42 1.24 -0.14 2.66
CA ARG A 42 2.36 -1.02 2.94
C ARG A 42 2.87 -1.61 1.63
N VAL A 43 4.18 -1.62 1.45
CA VAL A 43 4.81 -2.21 0.27
C VAL A 43 5.86 -3.21 0.71
N GLU A 44 5.84 -4.37 0.08
CA GLU A 44 6.81 -5.44 0.26
C GLU A 44 7.37 -5.84 -1.11
N LYS A 45 8.69 -6.03 -1.19
CA LYS A 45 9.35 -6.45 -2.43
C LYS A 45 10.05 -7.78 -2.22
N HIS A 46 10.04 -8.62 -3.25
CA HIS A 46 10.86 -9.82 -3.31
C HIS A 46 11.83 -9.69 -4.48
N MET A 47 13.11 -9.93 -4.21
CA MET A 47 14.15 -9.97 -5.23
C MET A 47 14.24 -11.39 -5.81
N THR A 48 14.71 -11.53 -7.04
CA THR A 48 15.05 -12.84 -7.60
C THR A 48 16.06 -13.57 -6.71
N THR A 49 15.94 -14.89 -6.64
CA THR A 49 16.92 -15.78 -6.00
C THR A 49 18.15 -15.96 -6.88
N ASP A 50 17.97 -16.01 -8.20
CA ASP A 50 19.03 -16.19 -9.18
C ASP A 50 19.49 -14.87 -9.81
N LEU A 51 20.69 -14.89 -10.40
CA LEU A 51 21.23 -13.78 -11.17
C LEU A 51 20.59 -13.69 -12.57
N PRO A 52 20.37 -12.49 -13.11
CA PRO A 52 20.68 -11.19 -12.51
C PRO A 52 19.68 -10.80 -11.40
N ARG A 53 20.18 -10.20 -10.32
CA ARG A 53 19.36 -9.73 -9.19
C ARG A 53 18.43 -8.59 -9.64
N LYS A 54 17.13 -8.85 -9.69
CA LYS A 54 16.09 -7.87 -10.02
C LYS A 54 14.91 -7.98 -9.05
N VAL A 55 14.03 -6.99 -9.03
CA VAL A 55 12.74 -7.10 -8.32
C VAL A 55 11.90 -8.12 -9.07
N ALA A 56 11.49 -9.21 -8.41
CA ALA A 56 10.65 -10.25 -9.00
C ALA A 56 9.17 -10.01 -8.71
N LYS A 57 8.86 -9.51 -7.51
CA LYS A 57 7.50 -9.30 -7.04
C LYS A 57 7.40 -8.05 -6.17
N VAL A 58 6.28 -7.35 -6.27
CA VAL A 58 5.89 -6.28 -5.37
C VAL A 58 4.47 -6.55 -4.87
N ILE A 59 4.30 -6.58 -3.56
CA ILE A 59 3.01 -6.62 -2.89
C ILE A 59 2.71 -5.21 -2.40
N VAL A 60 1.56 -4.68 -2.81
CA VAL A 60 1.05 -3.38 -2.39
C VAL A 60 -0.23 -3.60 -1.63
N GLU A 61 -0.26 -3.14 -0.39
CA GLU A 61 -1.43 -3.23 0.48
C GLU A 61 -1.93 -1.83 0.81
N TYR A 62 -3.16 -1.55 0.39
CA TYR A 62 -3.87 -0.31 0.68
C TYR A 62 -4.85 -0.56 1.83
N THR A 63 -4.69 0.18 2.92
CA THR A 63 -5.62 0.15 4.06
C THR A 63 -6.34 1.48 4.15
N PHE A 64 -7.62 1.50 3.79
CA PHE A 64 -8.45 2.69 3.82
C PHE A 64 -8.97 2.91 5.24
N ALA A 65 -8.84 4.12 5.77
CA ALA A 65 -9.34 4.45 7.10
C ALA A 65 -10.86 4.65 7.13
N GLN A 66 -11.44 5.09 6.02
CA GLN A 66 -12.86 5.42 5.93
C GLN A 66 -13.63 4.41 5.07
N ARG A 67 -14.93 4.30 5.33
CA ARG A 67 -15.81 3.43 4.55
C ARG A 67 -15.92 3.99 3.13
N ILE A 68 -15.59 3.14 2.16
CA ILE A 68 -15.78 3.43 0.74
C ILE A 68 -16.96 2.61 0.24
N ASN A 69 -17.91 3.25 -0.42
CA ASN A 69 -19.07 2.57 -1.01
C ASN A 69 -18.58 1.44 -1.95
N GLU A 70 -19.20 0.25 -1.83
CA GLU A 70 -18.88 -0.93 -2.64
C GLU A 70 -18.88 -0.65 -4.13
N LEU A 71 -19.78 0.23 -4.60
CA LEU A 71 -19.88 0.66 -6.00
C LEU A 71 -18.55 1.20 -6.57
N TYR A 72 -17.71 1.80 -5.72
CA TYR A 72 -16.46 2.44 -6.14
C TYR A 72 -15.24 1.53 -6.03
N ARG A 73 -15.34 0.38 -5.35
CA ARG A 73 -14.16 -0.45 -5.03
C ARG A 73 -13.50 -1.00 -6.28
N ASP A 74 -14.27 -1.49 -7.24
CA ASP A 74 -13.71 -2.01 -8.49
C ASP A 74 -13.06 -0.92 -9.34
N THR A 75 -13.62 0.29 -9.32
CA THR A 75 -13.02 1.45 -9.98
C THR A 75 -11.69 1.82 -9.33
N ILE A 76 -11.63 1.84 -7.99
CA ILE A 76 -10.39 2.08 -7.23
C ILE A 76 -9.31 1.05 -7.58
N ARG A 77 -9.66 -0.24 -7.59
CA ARG A 77 -8.73 -1.32 -7.95
C ARG A 77 -8.14 -1.11 -9.34
N LYS A 78 -9.01 -0.88 -10.33
CA LYS A 78 -8.60 -0.60 -11.72
C LYS A 78 -7.67 0.61 -11.81
N ILE A 79 -7.97 1.70 -11.08
CA ILE A 79 -7.15 2.91 -11.10
C ILE A 79 -5.75 2.65 -10.52
N ALA A 80 -5.65 1.99 -9.36
CA ALA A 80 -4.37 1.67 -8.75
C ALA A 80 -3.52 0.73 -9.63
N GLU A 81 -4.15 -0.30 -10.19
CA GLU A 81 -3.51 -1.31 -11.04
C GLU A 81 -3.10 -0.77 -12.42
N SER A 82 -3.71 0.34 -12.85
CA SER A 82 -3.38 1.05 -14.08
C SER A 82 -2.68 2.40 -13.85
N CYS A 83 -2.05 2.61 -12.69
CA CYS A 83 -1.35 3.86 -12.42
C CYS A 83 -0.10 4.01 -13.33
N PRO A 84 0.39 5.23 -13.59
CA PRO A 84 1.54 5.44 -14.48
C PRO A 84 2.75 4.56 -14.16
N VAL A 85 3.10 4.37 -12.89
CA VAL A 85 4.21 3.49 -12.49
C VAL A 85 3.88 2.03 -12.77
N ALA A 86 2.67 1.55 -12.47
CA ALA A 86 2.26 0.17 -12.76
C ALA A 86 2.36 -0.18 -14.25
N LEU A 87 2.14 0.80 -15.13
CA LEU A 87 2.28 0.69 -16.59
C LEU A 87 3.73 0.86 -17.08
N SER A 88 4.62 1.39 -16.25
CA SER A 88 6.01 1.69 -16.62
C SER A 88 7.00 0.63 -16.13
N ILE A 89 6.64 -0.19 -15.14
CA ILE A 89 7.50 -1.29 -14.68
C ILE A 89 7.43 -2.48 -15.65
N SER A 90 8.52 -3.26 -15.67
CA SER A 90 8.58 -4.47 -16.50
C SER A 90 7.39 -5.41 -16.21
N PRO A 91 6.77 -6.00 -17.26
CA PRO A 91 5.67 -6.96 -17.09
C PRO A 91 6.11 -8.26 -16.39
N GLU A 92 7.42 -8.52 -16.30
CA GLU A 92 7.96 -9.67 -15.56
C GLU A 92 7.89 -9.50 -14.03
N VAL A 93 7.67 -8.27 -13.54
CA VAL A 93 7.51 -8.02 -12.12
C VAL A 93 6.07 -8.38 -11.73
N GLU A 94 5.91 -9.44 -10.94
CA GLU A 94 4.61 -9.82 -10.38
C GLU A 94 4.11 -8.70 -9.46
N LYS A 95 2.89 -8.22 -9.70
CA LYS A 95 2.24 -7.21 -8.86
C LYS A 95 1.07 -7.86 -8.15
N VAL A 96 1.06 -7.80 -6.83
CA VAL A 96 -0.07 -8.25 -5.99
C VAL A 96 -0.63 -7.06 -5.25
N TYR A 97 -1.94 -6.87 -5.34
CA TYR A 97 -2.64 -5.77 -4.68
C TYR A 97 -3.61 -6.30 -3.64
N ILE A 98 -3.51 -5.77 -2.43
CA ILE A 98 -4.41 -6.07 -1.31
C ILE A 98 -5.13 -4.77 -0.95
N TYR A 99 -6.44 -4.85 -0.76
CA TYR A 99 -7.27 -3.70 -0.43
C TYR A 99 -8.08 -4.02 0.82
N ASN A 100 -7.75 -3.34 1.92
CA ASN A 100 -8.45 -3.48 3.19
C ASN A 100 -9.44 -2.33 3.34
N PHE A 101 -10.73 -2.66 3.28
CA PHE A 101 -11.83 -1.74 3.57
C PHE A 101 -12.32 -1.98 5.01
N PRO A 102 -12.60 -0.94 5.81
CA PRO A 102 -12.96 -1.09 7.23
C PRO A 102 -14.13 -2.05 7.50
N ASP A 103 -15.10 -2.10 6.59
CA ASP A 103 -16.27 -2.96 6.68
C ASP A 103 -16.03 -4.42 6.25
N GLN A 104 -14.85 -4.73 5.70
CA GLN A 104 -14.43 -6.08 5.31
C GLN A 104 -13.39 -6.68 6.28
N LEU A 105 -12.88 -5.90 7.24
CA LEU A 105 -12.06 -6.45 8.29
C LEU A 105 -12.95 -7.23 9.28
N PRO A 106 -12.65 -8.52 9.55
CA PRO A 106 -13.28 -9.19 10.69
C PRO A 106 -12.97 -8.39 11.95
N LEU A 107 -13.91 -8.39 12.91
CA LEU A 107 -13.87 -7.69 14.22
C LEU A 107 -12.72 -8.14 15.16
N ARG A 108 -11.50 -8.36 14.64
CA ARG A 108 -10.32 -8.83 15.35
C ARG A 108 -9.04 -8.19 14.81
N PHE A 109 -9.06 -6.87 14.64
CA PHE A 109 -7.84 -6.08 14.71
C PHE A 109 -8.19 -4.86 15.55
N ASP A 110 -8.30 -5.11 16.87
CA ASP A 110 -8.32 -4.04 17.83
C ASP A 110 -7.03 -3.23 17.68
N PHE A 111 -7.27 -1.93 17.59
CA PHE A 111 -6.34 -0.85 17.43
C PHE A 111 -5.53 -0.64 18.73
N GLU A 112 -4.88 -1.68 19.25
CA GLU A 112 -4.11 -1.62 20.52
C GLU A 112 -2.60 -1.38 20.33
N ILE A 113 -2.18 -0.98 19.13
CA ILE A 113 -0.79 -0.56 18.88
C ILE A 113 -0.79 0.82 18.24
N ILE A 114 -1.29 1.84 18.94
CA ILE A 114 -0.79 3.23 18.99
C ILE A 114 -1.57 3.92 20.13
N SER A 115 -1.09 3.79 21.37
CA SER A 115 -1.29 4.83 22.39
C SER A 115 0.03 5.03 23.14
N PRO A 116 0.57 6.26 23.19
CA PRO A 116 1.63 6.57 24.14
C PRO A 116 0.98 7.00 25.46
N LEU A 117 1.50 6.48 26.57
CA LEU A 117 1.28 6.90 27.97
C LEU A 117 -0.02 6.43 28.68
N SER A 118 0.16 5.39 29.51
CA SER A 118 -0.40 5.30 30.87
C SER A 118 0.40 4.21 31.61
N ALA A 119 1.49 4.55 32.29
CA ALA A 119 1.49 4.62 33.76
C ALA A 119 0.64 3.52 34.44
N SER A 120 1.30 2.51 35.01
CA SER A 120 1.18 2.13 36.43
C SER A 120 1.83 0.77 36.70
N THR A 121 2.80 0.78 37.61
CA THR A 121 3.07 -0.26 38.62
C THR A 121 1.97 -1.31 38.77
N PHE A 122 2.33 -2.59 38.79
CA PHE A 122 2.04 -3.54 39.88
C PHE A 122 2.66 -4.91 39.57
N ILE A 123 3.65 -5.26 40.40
CA ILE A 123 4.31 -6.56 40.64
C ILE A 123 5.13 -7.17 39.49
#